data_AF-A0A930XML5-F1
#
_entry.id   AF-A0A930XML5-F1
#
_cell.length_a   1.000
_cell.length_b   1.000
_cell.length_c   1.000
_cell.angle_alpha   90.00
_cell.angle_beta   90.00
_cell.angle_gamma   90.00
#
_symmetry.space_group_name_H-M   'P 1'
#
loop_
_entity.id
_entity.type
_entity.pdbx_description
1 polymer ?
#
loop_
_entity_poly.entity_id
_entity_poly.type
_entity_poly.pdbx_seq_one_letter_code
_entity_poly.pdbx_strand_id
1 'polypeptide(L)' 'MSIPIAVSAIALAYNLPDVPELKLSRTTSADIFLGKITTWDDPRIAADNPGVELPELPIRLVVRADASGESMILTGFVA' A
#
# COMPACT_ATOMS: atom_id res chain seq x y z
N MET A 1 -20.48 13.80 -20.97
CA MET A 1 -21.45 12.97 -20.23
C MET A 1 -20.71 11.72 -19.76
N SER A 2 -20.72 11.42 -18.46
CA SER A 2 -20.12 10.20 -17.90
C SER A 2 -21.24 9.35 -17.30
N ILE A 3 -21.33 8.08 -17.67
CA ILE A 3 -22.38 7.15 -17.20
C ILE A 3 -21.69 5.97 -16.50
N PRO A 4 -21.94 5.74 -15.21
CA PRO A 4 -21.36 4.60 -14.49
C PRO A 4 -21.82 3.26 -15.06
N ILE A 5 -20.87 2.33 -15.25
CA ILE A 5 -21.14 0.99 -15.80
C ILE A 5 -20.88 -0.14 -14.79
N ALA A 6 -19.92 0.07 -13.88
CA ALA A 6 -19.51 -0.93 -12.89
C ALA A 6 -18.82 -0.23 -11.72
N VAL A 7 -18.68 -0.97 -10.62
CA VAL A 7 -17.87 -0.59 -9.46
C VAL A 7 -16.73 -1.61 -9.34
N SER A 8 -15.52 -1.13 -9.16
CA SER A 8 -14.33 -1.95 -8.90
C SER A 8 -13.64 -1.48 -7.62
N ALA A 9 -12.84 -2.37 -7.03
CA ALA A 9 -11.98 -2.06 -5.90
C ALA A 9 -10.51 -2.07 -6.34
N ILE A 10 -9.69 -1.26 -5.66
CA ILE A 10 -8.23 -1.25 -5.80
C ILE A 10 -7.65 -1.90 -4.56
N ALA A 11 -6.71 -2.82 -4.75
CA ALA A 11 -5.97 -3.45 -3.66
C ALA A 11 -4.47 -3.13 -3.81
N LEU A 12 -3.78 -3.02 -2.68
CA LEU A 12 -2.33 -2.93 -2.63
C LEU A 12 -1.74 -4.34 -2.62
N ALA A 13 -1.01 -4.69 -3.66
CA ALA A 13 -0.26 -5.94 -3.72
C ALA A 13 1.13 -5.75 -3.08
N TYR A 14 1.62 -6.79 -2.40
CA TYR A 14 2.94 -6.81 -1.77
C TYR A 14 3.60 -8.18 -1.98
N ASN A 15 4.90 -8.26 -1.72
CA ASN A 15 5.68 -9.49 -1.83
C ASN A 15 6.51 -9.71 -0.55
N LEU A 16 5.95 -10.50 0.37
CA LEU A 16 6.60 -10.96 1.59
C LEU A 16 6.27 -12.46 1.75
N PRO A 17 7.17 -13.38 1.34
CA PRO A 17 6.88 -14.81 1.31
C PRO A 17 6.40 -15.38 2.65
N ASP A 18 6.93 -14.86 3.76
CA ASP A 18 6.65 -15.35 5.11
C ASP A 18 5.52 -14.58 5.83
N VAL A 19 4.94 -13.56 5.19
CA VAL A 19 3.85 -12.74 5.75
C VAL A 19 2.63 -12.86 4.83
N PRO A 20 1.76 -13.87 5.03
CA PRO A 20 0.62 -14.11 4.14
C PRO A 20 -0.55 -13.13 4.32
N GLU A 21 -0.64 -12.50 5.50
CA GLU A 21 -1.65 -11.48 5.80
C GLU A 21 -0.96 -10.25 6.39
N LEU A 22 -1.00 -9.16 5.63
CA LEU A 22 -0.50 -7.84 6.05
C LEU A 22 -1.65 -6.85 6.05
N LYS A 23 -1.80 -6.12 7.15
CA LYS A 23 -2.74 -5.01 7.33
C LYS A 23 -1.96 -3.71 7.24
N LEU A 24 -2.49 -2.76 6.47
CA LEU A 24 -1.94 -1.42 6.39
C LEU A 24 -3.08 -0.45 6.62
N SER A 25 -2.95 0.40 7.64
CA SER A 25 -3.84 1.54 7.80
C SER A 25 -3.66 2.51 6.63
N ARG A 26 -4.62 3.42 6.45
CA ARG A 26 -4.52 4.47 5.44
C ARG A 26 -3.26 5.32 5.63
N THR A 27 -2.94 5.68 6.87
CA THR A 27 -1.79 6.51 7.21
C THR A 27 -0.48 5.78 6.93
N THR A 28 -0.36 4.51 7.32
CA THR A 28 0.82 3.69 7.04
C THR A 28 1.01 3.53 5.53
N SER A 29 -0.07 3.26 4.79
CA SER A 29 -0.02 3.19 3.32
C SER A 29 0.48 4.51 2.73
N ALA A 30 -0.07 5.65 3.14
CA ALA A 30 0.35 6.96 2.67
C ALA A 30 1.84 7.23 2.93
N ASP A 31 2.32 6.92 4.14
CA ASP A 31 3.72 7.12 4.51
C ASP A 31 4.68 6.20 3.72
N ILE A 32 4.24 5.01 3.28
CA ILE A 32 5.00 4.17 2.33
C ILE A 32 5.09 4.85 0.95
N PHE A 33 3.96 5.33 0.41
CA PHE A 33 3.95 6.00 -0.91
C PHE A 33 4.72 7.33 -0.91
N LEU A 34 4.78 8.03 0.23
CA LEU A 34 5.59 9.24 0.42
C LEU A 34 7.07 8.95 0.72
N GLY A 35 7.47 7.68 0.88
CA GLY A 35 8.84 7.27 1.19
C GLY A 35 9.29 7.57 2.62
N LYS A 36 8.36 7.81 3.56
CA LYS A 36 8.66 7.98 4.99
C LYS A 36 8.77 6.67 5.74
N ILE A 37 8.12 5.62 5.23
CA ILE A 37 8.31 4.22 5.65
C ILE A 37 9.08 3.55 4.53
N THR A 38 10.26 3.01 4.85
CA THR A 38 11.18 2.47 3.85
C THR A 38 11.60 1.02 4.12
N THR A 39 11.22 0.45 5.26
CA THR A 39 11.44 -0.97 5.60
C THR A 39 10.13 -1.59 6.11
N TRP A 40 9.99 -2.90 5.94
CA TRP A 40 8.76 -3.63 6.31
C TRP A 40 8.57 -3.82 7.81
N ASP A 41 9.65 -3.75 8.58
CA ASP A 41 9.66 -3.83 10.04
C ASP A 41 9.43 -2.47 10.74
N ASP A 42 9.09 -1.42 9.98
CA ASP A 42 8.83 -0.10 10.55
C ASP A 42 7.77 -0.18 11.68
N PRO A 43 7.99 0.49 12.83
CA PRO A 43 7.09 0.41 13.98
C PRO A 43 5.62 0.72 13.66
N ARG A 44 5.35 1.54 12.63
CA ARG A 44 3.98 1.85 12.18
C ARG A 44 3.33 0.65 11.50
N ILE A 45 4.08 -0.12 10.70
CA ILE A 45 3.59 -1.38 10.11
C ILE A 45 3.41 -2.43 11.22
N ALA A 46 4.36 -2.53 12.16
CA ALA A 46 4.24 -3.44 13.30
C ALA A 46 3.02 -3.13 14.17
N ALA A 47 2.70 -1.85 14.40
CA ALA A 47 1.51 -1.43 15.14
C ALA A 47 0.20 -1.83 14.44
N ASP A 48 0.16 -1.81 13.10
CA ASP A 48 -0.98 -2.27 12.32
C ASP A 48 -1.10 -3.82 12.32
N ASN A 49 -0.04 -4.54 12.68
CA ASN A 49 0.07 -6.00 12.58
C ASN A 49 0.58 -6.65 13.89
N PRO A 50 -0.17 -6.54 15.01
CA PRO A 50 0.26 -7.10 16.29
C PRO A 50 0.42 -8.63 16.20
N GLY A 51 1.59 -9.12 16.62
CA GLY A 51 1.90 -10.56 16.63
C GLY A 51 2.40 -11.12 15.30
N VAL A 52 2.63 -10.28 14.30
CA VAL A 52 3.25 -10.67 13.03
C VAL A 52 4.76 -10.39 13.10
N GLU A 53 5.58 -11.38 12.76
CA GLU A 53 7.02 -11.19 12.59
C GLU A 53 7.26 -10.52 11.23
N LEU A 54 7.68 -9.26 11.26
CA LEU A 54 7.97 -8.47 10.07
C LEU A 54 9.47 -8.50 9.77
N PRO A 55 9.88 -8.71 8.50
CA PRO A 55 11.28 -8.80 8.15
C PRO A 55 11.92 -7.42 8.00
N GLU A 56 13.19 -7.29 8.37
CA GLU A 56 14.04 -6.11 8.12
C GLU A 56 14.44 -6.06 6.63
N LEU A 57 13.45 -5.88 5.75
CA LEU A 57 13.62 -5.78 4.30
C LEU A 57 13.22 -4.39 3.82
N PRO A 58 13.98 -3.81 2.87
CA PRO A 58 13.60 -2.54 2.27
C PRO A 58 12.31 -2.68 1.44
N ILE A 59 11.46 -1.66 1.50
CA ILE A 59 10.28 -1.55 0.66
C ILE A 59 10.70 -1.04 -0.71
N ARG A 60 10.40 -1.83 -1.74
CA ARG A 60 10.51 -1.40 -3.14
C ARG A 60 9.14 -1.03 -3.67
N LEU A 61 8.86 0.27 -3.74
CA LEU A 61 7.61 0.78 -4.28
C LEU A 61 7.55 0.56 -5.80
N VAL A 62 6.44 -0.01 -6.29
CA VAL A 62 6.15 -0.17 -7.70
C VAL A 62 4.89 0.62 -8.02
N VAL A 63 4.97 1.50 -9.01
CA VAL A 63 3.85 2.34 -9.45
C VAL A 63 3.67 2.24 -10.96
N ARG A 64 2.47 2.55 -11.44
CA ARG A 64 2.18 2.66 -12.88
C ARG A 64 2.97 3.83 -13.47
N ALA A 65 3.62 3.61 -14.60
CA ALA A 65 4.37 4.65 -15.31
C ALA A 65 3.49 5.43 -16.30
N ASP A 66 2.41 4.83 -16.77
CA ASP A 66 1.45 5.40 -17.72
C ASP A 66 0.30 6.11 -17.01
N ALA A 67 -0.40 6.99 -17.76
CA ALA A 67 -1.59 7.66 -17.25
C ALA A 67 -2.69 6.63 -16.96
N SER A 68 -3.12 6.56 -15.70
CA SER A 68 -4.04 5.53 -15.20
C SER A 68 -5.10 6.15 -14.28
N GLY A 69 -6.35 5.76 -14.49
CA GLY A 69 -7.47 6.15 -13.61
C GLY A 69 -7.32 5.52 -12.23
N GLU A 70 -6.78 4.31 -12.15
CA GLU A 70 -6.47 3.64 -10.88
C GLU A 70 -5.41 4.42 -10.09
N SER A 71 -4.36 4.92 -10.76
CA SER A 71 -3.38 5.81 -10.13
C SER A 71 -4.03 7.07 -9.58
N MET A 72 -4.98 7.68 -10.30
CA MET A 72 -5.70 8.88 -9.83
C MET A 72 -6.54 8.58 -8.59
N ILE A 73 -7.27 7.46 -8.57
CA ILE A 73 -8.06 7.03 -7.41
C ILE A 73 -7.14 6.74 -6.22
N LEU A 74 -6.06 5.99 -6.44
CA LEU A 74 -5.10 5.64 -5.39
C LEU A 74 -4.41 6.88 -4.82
N THR A 75 -4.02 7.84 -5.66
CA THR A 75 -3.42 9.10 -5.22
C THR A 75 -4.37 9.86 -4.30
N GLY A 76 -5.66 9.94 -4.62
CA GLY A 76 -6.66 10.56 -3.73
C GLY A 76 -6.85 9.83 -2.39
N PHE A 77 -6.47 8.56 -2.30
CA PHE A 77 -6.49 7.79 -1.06
C PHE A 77 -5.22 8.02 -0.21
N VAL A 78 -4.04 8.03 -0.85
CA VAL A 78 -2.72 8.06 -0.16
C VAL A 78 -2.10 9.45 -0.04
N ALA A 79 -2.60 10.46 -0.76
CA ALA A 79 -2.14 11.85 -0.68
C ALA A 79 -3.01 12.73 0.23
#